data_AF-A0A9N9MHM7-F1
#
_entry.id   AF-A0A9N9MHM7-F1
#
_cell.length_a   1.000
_cell.length_b   1.000
_cell.length_c   1.000
_cell.angle_alpha   90.00
_cell.angle_beta   90.00
_cell.angle_gamma   90.00
#
_symmetry.space_group_name_H-M   'P 1'
#
loop_
_entity.id
_entity.type
_entity.pdbx_description
1 polymer ?
#
loop_
_entity_poly.entity_id
_entity_poly.type
_entity_poly.pdbx_seq_one_letter_code
_entity_poly.pdbx_strand_id
1 'polypeptide(L)'
;MSCNHCNDKFGFFNKELGCANCGLSLCGKCLPHKWQSLGKICRTCYPKLLQNDPKTEPTFSPPDRFLKRLEKPLITIYKSNCSNIDLQLAKRLEKLKETPKISDSEIRQRLAKLKEGRSLNNTESATKTSKSEQEQVDALLEQLSSEPKLEENRSESPELPWCVLCNSDAEFRCLDCGGDLYCGQCNAEGHKEWGETGHKAEPYERTK
;
A
#
# COMPACT_ATOMS: atom_id res chain seq x y z
N MET A 1 -27.00 -22.43 -3.76
CA MET A 1 -26.71 -21.41 -4.79
C MET A 1 -27.84 -21.45 -5.83
N SER A 2 -28.37 -20.28 -6.22
CA SER A 2 -29.42 -20.13 -7.25
C SER A 2 -28.98 -19.13 -8.31
N CYS A 3 -29.66 -19.16 -9.46
CA CYS A 3 -29.42 -18.25 -10.57
C CYS A 3 -29.70 -16.80 -10.17
N ASN A 4 -28.73 -15.91 -10.36
CA ASN A 4 -28.87 -14.48 -10.03
C ASN A 4 -29.89 -13.71 -10.90
N HIS A 5 -30.46 -14.32 -11.97
CA HIS A 5 -31.45 -13.67 -12.86
C HIS A 5 -32.85 -14.25 -12.80
N CYS A 6 -33.01 -15.52 -12.43
CA CYS A 6 -34.32 -16.18 -12.36
C CYS A 6 -34.56 -16.92 -11.05
N ASN A 7 -33.59 -16.90 -10.14
CA ASN A 7 -33.61 -17.56 -8.83
C ASN A 7 -33.81 -19.09 -8.85
N ASP A 8 -33.72 -19.72 -10.03
CA ASP A 8 -33.73 -21.18 -10.16
C ASP A 8 -32.55 -21.79 -9.39
N LYS A 9 -32.84 -22.84 -8.60
CA LYS A 9 -31.80 -23.57 -7.85
C LYS A 9 -30.89 -24.33 -8.81
N PHE A 10 -29.58 -24.26 -8.56
CA PHE A 10 -28.62 -25.08 -9.28
C PHE A 10 -28.67 -26.53 -8.82
N GLY A 11 -28.36 -27.44 -9.73
CA GLY A 11 -28.37 -28.88 -9.49
C GLY A 11 -27.98 -29.65 -10.74
N PHE A 12 -28.31 -30.93 -10.79
CA PHE A 12 -27.89 -31.81 -11.89
C PHE A 12 -28.44 -31.36 -13.26
N PHE A 13 -29.68 -30.90 -13.29
CA PHE A 13 -30.35 -30.42 -14.51
C PHE A 13 -30.03 -28.96 -14.83
N ASN A 14 -29.79 -28.13 -13.81
CA ASN A 14 -29.49 -26.72 -13.93
C ASN A 14 -28.07 -26.45 -13.42
N LYS A 15 -27.08 -26.64 -14.30
CA LYS A 15 -25.69 -26.37 -13.98
C LYS A 15 -25.45 -24.87 -13.77
N GLU A 16 -24.58 -24.57 -12.82
CA GLU A 16 -24.11 -23.21 -12.56
C GLU A 16 -23.09 -22.80 -13.63
N LEU A 17 -23.34 -21.67 -14.29
CA LEU A 17 -22.49 -21.11 -15.34
C LEU A 17 -22.21 -19.63 -15.04
N GLY A 18 -20.97 -19.18 -15.28
CA GLY A 18 -20.58 -17.79 -15.09
C GLY A 18 -20.72 -16.96 -16.38
N CYS A 19 -21.21 -15.72 -16.26
CA CYS A 19 -21.15 -14.76 -17.36
C CYS A 19 -19.73 -14.21 -17.52
N ALA A 20 -19.18 -14.26 -18.75
CA ALA A 20 -17.83 -13.76 -19.03
C ALA A 20 -17.65 -12.23 -18.87
N ASN A 21 -18.74 -11.47 -18.80
CA ASN A 21 -18.70 -10.02 -18.63
C ASN A 21 -18.87 -9.57 -17.17
N CYS A 22 -19.89 -10.07 -16.46
CA CYS A 22 -20.22 -9.64 -15.10
C CYS A 22 -19.89 -10.66 -14.00
N GLY A 23 -19.40 -11.85 -14.34
CA GLY A 23 -18.99 -12.88 -13.38
C GLY A 23 -20.13 -13.58 -12.61
N LEU A 24 -21.39 -13.15 -12.77
CA LEU A 24 -22.51 -13.73 -12.02
C LEU A 24 -22.78 -15.20 -12.39
N SER A 25 -23.05 -16.00 -11.35
CA SER A 25 -23.52 -17.39 -11.45
C SER A 25 -24.97 -17.46 -11.92
N LEU A 26 -25.22 -18.15 -13.02
CA LEU A 26 -26.47 -18.11 -13.74
C LEU A 26 -26.77 -19.45 -14.42
N CYS A 27 -28.05 -19.73 -14.66
CA CYS A 27 -28.46 -20.94 -15.37
C CYS A 27 -28.26 -20.79 -16.89
N GLY A 28 -28.23 -21.90 -17.61
CA GLY A 28 -28.06 -21.89 -19.07
C GLY A 28 -29.11 -21.06 -19.83
N LYS A 29 -30.34 -20.97 -19.31
CA LYS A 29 -31.41 -20.14 -19.88
C LYS A 29 -31.11 -18.64 -19.75
N CYS A 30 -30.38 -18.24 -18.71
CA CYS A 30 -30.00 -16.85 -18.46
C CYS A 30 -28.69 -16.45 -19.17
N LEU A 31 -27.94 -17.41 -19.74
CA LEU A 31 -26.77 -17.22 -20.62
C LEU A 31 -27.04 -17.70 -22.06
N PRO A 32 -27.94 -17.04 -22.80
CA PRO A 32 -28.29 -17.46 -24.15
C PRO A 32 -27.22 -17.09 -25.19
N HIS A 33 -26.38 -16.08 -24.93
CA HIS A 33 -25.49 -15.52 -25.95
C HIS A 33 -24.04 -15.97 -25.77
N LYS A 34 -23.33 -16.13 -26.89
CA LYS A 34 -21.87 -16.32 -26.92
C LYS A 34 -21.24 -15.09 -27.56
N TRP A 35 -20.19 -14.57 -26.96
CA TRP A 35 -19.48 -13.40 -27.46
C TRP A 35 -18.04 -13.75 -27.79
N GLN A 36 -17.73 -13.67 -29.08
CA GLN A 36 -16.39 -13.84 -29.65
C GLN A 36 -15.59 -14.95 -28.92
N SER A 37 -14.38 -14.63 -28.44
CA SER A 37 -13.49 -15.51 -27.67
C SER A 37 -13.74 -15.48 -26.15
N LEU A 38 -14.50 -14.50 -25.64
CA LEU A 38 -14.72 -14.30 -24.20
C LEU A 38 -15.63 -15.36 -23.56
N GLY A 39 -16.55 -15.96 -24.33
CA GLY A 39 -17.39 -17.06 -23.86
C GLY A 39 -18.87 -16.69 -23.74
N LYS A 40 -19.58 -17.30 -22.78
CA LYS A 40 -21.04 -17.12 -22.63
C LYS A 40 -21.37 -15.85 -21.86
N ILE A 41 -22.40 -15.14 -22.33
CA ILE A 41 -22.81 -13.84 -21.82
C ILE A 41 -24.29 -13.86 -21.46
N CYS A 42 -24.60 -13.22 -20.33
CA CYS A 42 -25.98 -13.14 -19.86
C CYS A 42 -26.81 -12.18 -20.72
N ARG A 43 -28.12 -12.39 -20.70
CA ARG A 43 -29.10 -11.56 -21.44
C ARG A 43 -28.98 -10.05 -21.18
N THR A 44 -28.49 -9.64 -20.01
CA THR A 44 -28.34 -8.22 -19.63
C THR A 44 -27.01 -7.61 -20.09
N CYS A 45 -25.95 -8.42 -20.17
CA CYS A 45 -24.62 -7.94 -20.58
C CYS A 45 -24.46 -7.93 -22.10
N TYR A 46 -25.10 -8.86 -22.82
CA TYR A 46 -25.02 -8.96 -24.26
C TYR A 46 -25.37 -7.66 -25.02
N PRO A 47 -26.50 -6.96 -24.73
CA PRO A 47 -26.80 -5.69 -25.40
C PRO A 47 -25.80 -4.58 -25.04
N LYS A 48 -25.27 -4.57 -23.81
CA LYS A 48 -24.23 -3.60 -23.39
C LYS A 48 -22.93 -3.80 -24.16
N LEU A 49 -22.62 -5.02 -24.57
CA LEU A 49 -21.42 -5.32 -25.35
C LEU A 49 -21.62 -5.03 -26.84
N LEU A 50 -22.83 -5.20 -27.37
CA LEU A 50 -23.13 -4.77 -28.74
C LEU A 50 -23.07 -3.26 -28.92
N GLN A 51 -23.34 -2.50 -27.85
CA GLN A 51 -23.24 -1.03 -27.87
C GLN A 51 -21.81 -0.52 -27.67
N ASN A 52 -20.89 -1.37 -27.23
CA ASN A 52 -19.49 -1.03 -26.98
C ASN A 52 -18.58 -1.89 -27.86
N ASP A 53 -18.30 -1.44 -29.07
CA ASP A 53 -17.19 -1.97 -29.87
C ASP A 53 -15.87 -1.96 -29.04
N PRO A 54 -14.92 -2.88 -29.29
CA PRO A 54 -13.72 -3.13 -28.48
C PRO A 54 -12.65 -2.02 -28.47
N LYS A 55 -13.01 -0.75 -28.71
CA LYS A 55 -12.11 0.41 -28.71
C LYS A 55 -12.25 1.34 -27.51
N THR A 56 -12.80 0.86 -26.41
CA THR A 56 -12.75 1.62 -25.16
C THR A 56 -12.10 0.75 -24.10
N GLU A 57 -10.77 0.74 -24.11
CA GLU A 57 -10.01 0.59 -22.86
C GLU A 57 -10.70 1.46 -21.81
N PRO A 58 -10.97 0.97 -20.59
CA PRO A 58 -11.35 1.86 -19.52
C PRO A 58 -10.13 2.74 -19.26
N THR A 59 -10.07 3.89 -19.92
CA THR A 59 -9.13 4.95 -19.58
C THR A 59 -9.61 5.47 -18.24
N PHE A 60 -9.24 4.76 -17.18
CA PHE A 60 -9.04 5.36 -15.89
C PHE A 60 -7.80 6.26 -16.04
N SER A 61 -7.91 7.28 -16.90
CA SER A 61 -6.95 8.36 -16.93
C SER A 61 -7.01 8.97 -15.54
N PRO A 62 -5.90 8.97 -14.79
CA PRO A 62 -5.87 9.55 -13.47
C PRO A 62 -6.50 10.95 -13.53
N PRO A 63 -7.28 11.36 -12.52
CA PRO A 63 -7.93 12.67 -12.49
C PRO A 63 -6.94 13.77 -12.89
N ASP A 64 -7.35 14.78 -13.66
CA ASP A 64 -6.45 15.81 -14.19
C ASP A 64 -5.52 16.45 -13.15
N ARG A 65 -5.95 16.50 -11.88
CA ARG A 65 -5.12 16.95 -10.75
C ARG A 65 -3.89 16.07 -10.50
N PHE A 66 -3.99 14.76 -10.72
CA PHE A 66 -2.88 13.82 -10.62
C PHE A 66 -1.85 14.06 -11.72
N LEU A 67 -2.29 14.22 -12.97
CA LEU A 67 -1.40 14.53 -14.10
C LEU A 67 -0.70 15.88 -13.91
N LYS A 68 -1.43 16.92 -13.50
CA LYS A 68 -0.87 18.24 -13.15
C LYS A 68 0.11 18.20 -11.98
N ARG A 69 0.02 17.19 -11.09
CA ARG A 69 0.96 16.99 -9.98
C ARG A 69 2.25 16.32 -10.45
N LEU A 70 2.19 15.45 -11.46
CA LEU A 70 3.37 14.84 -12.08
C LEU A 70 4.12 15.82 -13.00
N GLU A 71 3.41 16.74 -13.64
CA GLU A 71 4.02 17.82 -14.45
C GLU A 71 4.81 18.83 -13.60
N LYS A 72 4.54 18.90 -12.29
CA LYS A 72 5.30 19.74 -11.36
C LYS A 72 6.42 18.90 -10.74
N PRO A 73 7.70 19.19 -11.00
CA PRO A 73 8.78 18.46 -10.37
C PRO A 73 8.68 18.60 -8.84
N LEU A 74 8.60 17.45 -8.16
CA LEU A 74 8.59 17.27 -6.70
C LEU A 74 9.71 18.05 -5.97
N ILE A 75 10.75 18.43 -6.71
CA ILE A 75 11.88 19.26 -6.29
C ILE A 75 11.45 20.61 -5.70
N THR A 76 10.29 21.15 -6.09
CA THR A 76 9.87 22.51 -5.66
C THR A 76 9.27 22.55 -4.25
N ILE A 77 8.76 21.43 -3.71
CA ILE A 77 8.10 21.41 -2.39
C ILE A 77 9.14 21.33 -1.25
N TYR A 78 10.31 20.75 -1.50
CA TYR A 78 11.44 20.71 -0.54
C TYR A 78 12.27 22.00 -0.51
N LYS A 79 11.92 23.02 -1.30
CA LYS A 79 12.72 24.25 -1.44
C LYS A 79 12.41 25.34 -0.41
N SER A 80 11.34 25.20 0.37
CA SER A 80 10.92 26.23 1.34
C SER A 80 11.49 26.06 2.75
N ASN A 81 12.27 25.01 3.04
CA ASN A 81 12.98 24.85 4.32
C ASN A 81 14.28 24.04 4.16
N CYS A 82 15.04 24.35 3.12
CA CYS A 82 16.34 23.72 2.86
C CYS A 82 17.38 24.25 3.86
N SER A 83 17.44 23.63 5.03
CA SER A 83 18.48 23.86 6.02
C SER A 83 19.84 23.42 5.46
N ASN A 84 20.93 23.93 6.04
CA ASN A 84 22.33 23.61 5.70
C ASN A 84 22.60 22.09 5.52
N ILE A 85 21.75 21.26 6.13
CA ILE A 85 21.69 19.80 6.09
C ILE A 85 21.52 19.26 4.66
N ASP A 86 20.62 19.81 3.85
CA ASP A 86 20.34 19.29 2.50
C ASP A 86 21.53 19.51 1.55
N LEU A 87 22.24 20.64 1.70
CA LEU A 87 23.47 20.91 0.96
C LEU A 87 24.58 19.94 1.37
N GLN A 88 24.69 19.64 2.66
CA GLN A 88 25.64 18.66 3.16
C GLN A 88 25.29 17.23 2.70
N LEU A 89 24.01 16.92 2.60
CA LEU A 89 23.52 15.62 2.14
C LEU A 89 23.79 15.43 0.64
N ALA A 90 23.53 16.47 -0.18
CA ALA A 90 23.86 16.46 -1.60
C ALA A 90 25.37 16.24 -1.85
N LYS A 91 26.23 16.96 -1.11
CA LYS A 91 27.70 16.78 -1.18
C LYS A 91 28.13 15.37 -0.75
N ARG A 92 27.50 14.79 0.28
CA ARG A 92 27.75 13.40 0.70
C ARG A 92 27.35 12.40 -0.39
N LEU A 93 26.22 12.62 -1.06
CA LEU A 93 25.74 11.76 -2.15
C LEU A 93 26.66 11.81 -3.38
N GLU A 94 27.18 12.97 -3.76
CA GLU A 94 28.19 13.08 -4.83
C GLU A 94 29.47 12.30 -4.49
N LYS A 95 29.95 12.43 -3.25
CA LYS A 95 31.13 11.71 -2.77
C LYS A 95 30.95 10.19 -2.70
N LEU A 96 29.71 9.69 -2.63
CA LEU A 96 29.37 8.26 -2.65
C LEU A 96 29.15 7.69 -4.05
N LYS A 97 28.80 8.54 -5.04
CA LYS A 97 28.72 8.13 -6.45
C LYS A 97 30.10 7.78 -7.02
N GLU A 98 31.14 8.36 -6.45
CA GLU A 98 32.52 7.88 -6.60
C GLU A 98 32.71 6.62 -5.74
N THR A 99 32.24 5.48 -6.22
CA THR A 99 32.62 4.21 -5.59
C THR A 99 34.13 4.07 -5.69
N PRO A 100 34.86 3.88 -4.57
CA PRO A 100 36.26 3.50 -4.68
C PRO A 100 36.29 2.16 -5.41
N LYS A 101 36.83 2.16 -6.63
CA LYS A 101 37.13 0.95 -7.39
C LYS A 101 38.28 0.22 -6.68
N ILE A 102 38.01 -0.30 -5.48
CA ILE A 102 38.91 -1.22 -4.81
C ILE A 102 38.99 -2.43 -5.73
N SER A 103 40.21 -2.70 -6.20
CA SER A 103 40.43 -3.79 -7.14
C SER A 103 40.20 -5.13 -6.45
N ASP A 104 39.67 -6.10 -7.21
CA ASP A 104 39.48 -7.48 -6.76
C ASP A 104 40.73 -8.08 -6.09
N SER A 105 41.92 -7.63 -6.48
CA SER A 105 43.20 -8.06 -5.89
C SER A 105 43.34 -7.65 -4.42
N GLU A 106 42.91 -6.45 -4.04
CA GLU A 106 43.01 -5.97 -2.67
C GLU A 106 41.96 -6.62 -1.77
N ILE A 107 40.77 -6.90 -2.32
CA ILE A 107 39.72 -7.68 -1.64
C ILE A 107 40.24 -9.09 -1.33
N ARG A 108 40.87 -9.75 -2.30
CA ARG A 108 41.45 -11.10 -2.13
C ARG A 108 42.57 -11.11 -1.09
N GLN A 109 43.43 -10.10 -1.07
CA GLN A 109 44.51 -10.01 -0.10
C GLN A 109 44.00 -9.81 1.33
N ARG A 110 42.93 -9.02 1.53
CA ARG A 110 42.27 -8.86 2.84
C ARG A 110 41.60 -10.16 3.31
N LEU A 111 40.96 -10.89 2.39
CA LEU A 111 40.34 -12.18 2.70
C LEU A 111 41.37 -13.26 3.08
N ALA A 112 42.54 -13.27 2.44
CA ALA A 112 43.62 -14.22 2.77
C ALA A 112 44.13 -14.02 4.21
N LYS A 113 44.38 -12.77 4.61
CA LYS A 113 44.83 -12.43 5.98
C LYS A 113 43.81 -12.82 7.05
N LEU A 114 42.50 -12.73 6.74
CA LEU A 114 41.44 -13.17 7.65
C LEU A 114 41.33 -14.70 7.73
N LYS A 115 41.66 -15.42 6.66
CA LYS A 115 41.61 -16.88 6.60
C LYS A 115 42.76 -17.53 7.38
N GLU A 116 43.93 -16.89 7.41
CA GLU A 116 45.09 -17.32 8.20
C GLU A 116 44.87 -17.18 9.72
N GLY A 117 43.97 -16.29 10.17
CA GLY A 117 43.63 -16.13 11.58
C GLY A 117 42.59 -17.12 12.14
N ARG A 118 42.01 -18.01 11.32
CA ARG A 118 40.90 -18.91 11.73
C ARG A 118 41.17 -20.40 11.56
N SER A 119 42.43 -20.82 11.51
CA SER A 119 42.74 -22.24 11.54
C SER A 119 43.99 -22.47 12.36
N LEU A 120 43.80 -22.67 13.67
CA LEU A 120 44.34 -23.78 14.45
C LEU A 120 43.75 -23.75 15.88
N ASN A 121 43.01 -24.83 16.18
CA ASN A 121 42.84 -25.48 17.48
C ASN A 121 41.74 -25.01 18.45
N ASN A 122 40.86 -25.97 18.74
CA ASN A 122 39.84 -25.95 19.77
C ASN A 122 40.38 -26.78 20.96
N THR A 123 40.72 -26.16 22.09
CA THR A 123 40.85 -26.78 23.42
C THR A 123 40.75 -25.70 24.51
N GLU A 124 40.28 -26.11 25.68
CA GLU A 124 39.56 -25.35 26.70
C GLU A 124 40.28 -24.19 27.44
N SER A 125 39.44 -23.34 28.05
CA SER A 125 39.65 -22.50 29.23
C SER A 125 40.42 -21.17 29.13
N ALA A 126 39.61 -20.11 29.16
CA ALA A 126 39.69 -18.95 30.06
C ALA A 126 41.08 -18.31 30.29
N THR A 127 41.28 -17.13 29.74
CA THR A 127 41.20 -15.85 30.48
C THR A 127 41.75 -14.70 29.60
N LYS A 128 41.14 -13.52 29.77
CA LYS A 128 41.59 -12.17 29.33
C LYS A 128 41.21 -11.75 27.91
N THR A 129 39.97 -11.28 27.76
CA THR A 129 39.57 -10.00 27.11
C THR A 129 38.04 -9.80 27.06
N SER A 130 37.25 -10.57 27.80
CA SER A 130 35.78 -10.44 27.89
C SER A 130 35.26 -9.12 28.49
N LYS A 131 36.14 -8.20 28.89
CA LYS A 131 35.75 -6.92 29.49
C LYS A 131 35.36 -5.87 28.44
N SER A 132 36.01 -5.90 27.27
CA SER A 132 35.80 -4.89 26.21
C SER A 132 34.51 -5.11 25.43
N GLU A 133 34.15 -6.36 25.15
CA GLU A 133 32.94 -6.69 24.41
C GLU A 133 31.68 -6.50 25.28
N GLN A 134 31.74 -6.87 26.56
CA GLN A 134 30.64 -6.65 27.49
C GLN A 134 30.43 -5.16 27.77
N GLU A 135 31.50 -4.37 27.98
CA GLU A 135 31.40 -2.90 28.08
C GLU A 135 30.84 -2.27 26.81
N GLN A 136 31.18 -2.79 25.62
CA GLN A 136 30.62 -2.31 24.37
C GLN A 136 29.13 -2.62 24.25
N VAL A 137 28.69 -3.80 24.69
CA VAL A 137 27.26 -4.17 24.69
C VAL A 137 26.48 -3.33 25.69
N ASP A 138 27.02 -3.13 26.90
CA ASP A 138 26.37 -2.33 27.94
C ASP A 138 26.31 -0.85 27.55
N ALA A 139 27.37 -0.30 26.95
CA ALA A 139 27.38 1.06 26.40
C ALA A 139 26.37 1.22 25.25
N LEU A 140 26.18 0.21 24.41
CA LEU A 140 25.18 0.23 23.34
C LEU A 140 23.75 0.16 23.91
N LEU A 141 23.54 -0.64 24.97
CA LEU A 141 22.27 -0.74 25.68
C LEU A 141 21.92 0.58 26.37
N GLU A 142 22.90 1.25 26.96
CA GLU A 142 22.72 2.54 27.63
C GLU A 142 22.47 3.68 26.63
N GLN A 143 23.07 3.60 25.43
CA GLN A 143 22.77 4.53 24.34
C GLN A 143 21.34 4.34 23.80
N LEU A 144 20.84 3.10 23.74
CA LEU A 144 19.45 2.79 23.36
C LEU A 144 18.44 3.18 24.45
N SER A 145 18.82 3.08 25.73
CA SER A 145 17.94 3.43 26.86
C SER A 145 17.88 4.94 27.13
N SER A 146 18.95 5.67 26.76
CA SER A 146 19.04 7.13 26.86
C SER A 146 18.58 7.87 25.61
N GLU A 147 18.08 7.16 24.59
CA GLU A 147 17.38 7.81 23.49
C GLU A 147 16.29 8.73 24.08
N PRO A 148 16.23 10.01 23.67
CA PRO A 148 15.21 10.90 24.17
C PRO A 148 13.87 10.24 23.85
N LYS A 149 13.10 9.97 24.90
CA LYS A 149 11.68 9.68 24.79
C LYS A 149 11.15 10.84 23.98
N LEU A 150 10.92 10.62 22.68
CA LEU A 150 10.32 11.64 21.82
C LEU A 150 9.09 12.07 22.60
N GLU A 151 9.11 13.32 23.07
CA GLU A 151 8.03 13.83 23.88
C GLU A 151 6.75 13.48 23.14
N GLU A 152 5.83 12.90 23.90
CA GLU A 152 4.57 12.40 23.40
C GLU A 152 3.68 13.58 23.02
N ASN A 153 4.12 14.43 22.08
CA ASN A 153 3.24 15.13 21.19
C ASN A 153 2.75 14.11 20.14
N ARG A 154 2.09 13.06 20.64
CA ARG A 154 1.50 11.97 19.86
C ARG A 154 0.09 12.33 19.41
N SER A 155 -0.29 13.59 19.53
CA SER A 155 -1.63 14.10 19.27
C SER A 155 -1.56 15.23 18.27
N GLU A 156 -1.27 14.87 17.02
CA GLU A 156 -1.90 15.42 15.81
C GLU A 156 -1.20 14.79 14.61
N SER A 157 -1.37 13.47 14.43
CA SER A 157 -1.31 12.99 13.04
C SER A 157 -2.42 13.75 12.32
N PRO A 158 -2.11 14.61 11.34
CA PRO A 158 -3.11 15.47 10.73
C PRO A 158 -4.22 14.58 10.19
N GLU A 159 -5.45 14.83 10.64
CA GLU A 159 -6.62 14.12 10.17
C GLU A 159 -6.72 14.31 8.66
N LEU A 160 -6.48 13.23 7.92
CA LEU A 160 -6.36 13.31 6.48
C LEU A 160 -7.76 13.45 5.88
N PRO A 161 -8.03 14.46 5.04
CA PRO A 161 -9.40 14.86 4.70
C PRO A 161 -9.98 14.03 3.53
N TRP A 162 -9.78 12.71 3.59
CA TRP A 162 -10.13 11.74 2.56
C TRP A 162 -10.87 10.54 3.17
N CYS A 163 -11.71 9.92 2.36
CA CYS A 163 -12.47 8.72 2.70
C CYS A 163 -11.52 7.55 2.92
N VAL A 164 -11.60 6.88 4.08
CA VAL A 164 -10.74 5.74 4.42
C VAL A 164 -10.95 4.51 3.55
N LEU A 165 -12.09 4.40 2.86
CA LEU A 165 -12.42 3.25 2.01
C LEU A 165 -11.98 3.42 0.56
N CYS A 166 -12.04 4.64 0.02
CA CYS A 166 -11.88 4.88 -1.42
C CYS A 166 -10.96 6.06 -1.77
N ASN A 167 -10.34 6.71 -0.80
CA ASN A 167 -9.46 7.87 -0.96
C ASN A 167 -10.08 9.08 -1.69
N SER A 168 -11.42 9.11 -1.87
CA SER A 168 -12.15 10.28 -2.36
C SER A 168 -12.26 11.36 -1.28
N ASP A 169 -12.68 12.58 -1.62
CA ASP A 169 -12.86 13.63 -0.60
C ASP A 169 -13.88 13.19 0.47
N ALA A 170 -13.56 13.42 1.74
CA ALA A 170 -14.45 13.12 2.85
C ALA A 170 -15.50 14.23 3.01
N GLU A 171 -16.74 13.82 3.25
CA GLU A 171 -17.88 14.70 3.51
C GLU A 171 -18.52 14.43 4.88
N PHE A 172 -18.26 13.27 5.47
CA PHE A 172 -18.87 12.83 6.72
C PHE A 172 -17.81 12.26 7.67
N ARG A 173 -17.98 12.54 8.96
CA ARG A 173 -17.26 11.91 10.06
C ARG A 173 -18.19 10.95 10.78
N CYS A 174 -17.76 9.71 10.95
CA CYS A 174 -18.51 8.69 11.68
C CYS A 174 -18.08 8.64 13.15
N LEU A 175 -19.00 8.86 14.09
CA LEU A 175 -18.71 8.89 15.53
C LEU A 175 -18.56 7.49 16.13
N ASP A 176 -19.19 6.48 15.54
CA ASP A 176 -19.11 5.10 16.01
C ASP A 176 -17.89 4.35 15.45
N CYS A 177 -17.27 4.87 14.38
CA CYS A 177 -16.02 4.36 13.80
C CYS A 177 -14.81 5.18 14.26
N GLY A 178 -14.77 5.61 15.53
CA GLY A 178 -13.60 6.30 16.08
C GLY A 178 -13.29 7.66 15.44
N GLY A 179 -14.26 8.29 14.76
CA GLY A 179 -14.06 9.55 14.06
C GLY A 179 -13.54 9.42 12.62
N ASP A 180 -13.58 8.22 12.04
CA ASP A 180 -13.15 8.00 10.66
C ASP A 180 -13.96 8.82 9.64
N LEU A 181 -13.29 9.22 8.56
CA LEU A 181 -13.82 10.07 7.52
C LEU A 181 -14.27 9.26 6.29
N TYR A 182 -15.43 9.63 5.73
CA TYR A 182 -16.07 8.93 4.60
C TYR A 182 -16.63 9.91 3.57
N CYS A 183 -16.65 9.50 2.30
CA CYS A 183 -17.37 10.21 1.24
C CYS A 183 -18.88 9.90 1.29
N GLY A 184 -19.69 10.71 0.59
CA GLY A 184 -21.15 10.53 0.60
C GLY A 184 -21.63 9.14 0.18
N GLN A 185 -20.97 8.51 -0.80
CA GLN A 185 -21.34 7.17 -1.27
C GLN A 185 -20.98 6.09 -0.24
N CYS A 186 -19.75 6.09 0.27
CA CYS A 186 -19.31 5.12 1.29
C CYS A 186 -20.11 5.26 2.60
N ASN A 187 -20.46 6.49 2.98
CA ASN A 187 -21.32 6.75 4.14
C ASN A 187 -22.76 6.24 3.90
N ALA A 188 -23.31 6.40 2.70
CA ALA A 188 -24.64 5.89 2.38
C ALA A 188 -24.71 4.36 2.35
N GLU A 189 -23.75 3.71 1.70
CA GLU A 189 -23.69 2.25 1.55
C GLU A 189 -23.36 1.53 2.86
N GLY A 190 -22.45 2.07 3.65
CA GLY A 190 -21.91 1.41 4.85
C GLY A 190 -22.45 1.91 6.19
N HIS A 191 -22.94 3.16 6.25
CA HIS A 191 -23.26 3.81 7.53
C HIS A 191 -24.71 4.31 7.64
N LYS A 192 -25.44 4.44 6.52
CA LYS A 192 -26.84 4.89 6.51
C LYS A 192 -27.86 3.75 6.43
N GLU A 193 -27.48 2.57 5.92
CA GLU A 193 -28.43 1.55 5.48
C GLU A 193 -28.63 0.35 6.43
N TRP A 194 -27.95 0.31 7.59
CA TRP A 194 -28.06 -0.80 8.56
C TRP A 194 -29.14 -0.59 9.65
N GLY A 195 -30.40 -0.45 9.22
CA GLY A 195 -31.57 -0.57 10.11
C GLY A 195 -31.57 0.37 11.33
N GLU A 196 -32.03 -0.12 12.49
CA GLU A 196 -32.09 0.63 13.77
C GLU A 196 -30.70 0.87 14.41
N THR A 197 -29.63 0.39 13.77
CA THR A 197 -28.22 0.47 14.20
C THR A 197 -27.35 1.16 13.14
N GLY A 198 -27.85 2.22 12.52
CA GLY A 198 -27.03 3.09 11.69
C GLY A 198 -25.98 3.81 12.54
N HIS A 199 -24.74 3.90 12.05
CA HIS A 199 -23.72 4.68 12.74
C HIS A 199 -24.06 6.17 12.65
N LYS A 200 -23.84 6.91 13.75
CA LYS A 200 -24.04 8.35 13.82
C LYS A 200 -22.93 9.05 13.02
N ALA A 201 -23.30 9.66 11.91
CA ALA A 201 -22.42 10.46 11.07
C ALA A 201 -22.76 11.96 11.16
N GLU A 202 -21.73 12.81 11.25
CA GLU A 202 -21.84 14.27 11.21
C GLU A 202 -21.12 14.82 9.96
N PRO A 203 -21.59 15.93 9.36
CA PRO A 203 -20.92 16.53 8.21
C PRO A 203 -19.51 17.00 8.59
N TYR A 204 -18.53 16.68 7.75
CA TYR A 204 -17.14 17.07 7.94
C TYR A 204 -16.81 18.27 7.07
N GLU A 205 -16.39 19.37 7.72
CA GLU A 205 -15.83 20.54 7.02
C GLU A 205 -14.32 20.54 7.12
N ARG A 206 -13.65 20.58 5.96
CA ARG A 206 -12.19 20.67 5.89
C ARG A 206 -11.75 22.04 6.42
N THR A 207 -11.05 22.06 7.55
CA THR A 207 -10.36 23.27 8.02
C THR A 207 -9.34 23.71 6.98
N LYS A 208 -9.46 24.97 6.51
CA LYS A 208 -8.59 25.57 5.49
C LYS A 208 -7.20 25.85 6.01
#